data_AF-A0A0Q9JRF4-F1
#
_entry.id   AF-A0A0Q9JRF4-F1
#
_cell.length_a   1.000
_cell.length_b   1.000
_cell.length_c   1.000
_cell.angle_alpha   90.00
_cell.angle_beta   90.00
_cell.angle_gamma   90.00
#
_symmetry.space_group_name_H-M   'P 1'
#
loop_
_entity.id
_entity.type
_entity.pdbx_description
1 polymer ?
#
loop_
_entity_poly.entity_id
_entity_poly.type
_entity_poly.pdbx_seq_one_letter_code
_entity_poly.pdbx_strand_id
1 'polypeptide(L)'
;MNLDKLSTVWANFVAEEMGRFPNFYPIAVYTTREKAIEDLDGLPQDVNYQLLELPLNQNFAYYHKKSGKLVGMDAIYHEHFHYKANAEK
;
A
#
# COMPACT_ATOMS: atom_id res chain seq x y z
N MET A 1 24.09 -20.59 2.21
CA MET A 1 23.46 -19.28 1.94
C MET A 1 22.12 -19.52 1.29
N ASN A 2 21.05 -19.08 1.96
CA ASN A 2 19.73 -18.65 1.47
C ASN A 2 18.93 -19.55 0.52
N LEU A 3 18.05 -20.37 1.09
CA LEU A 3 16.70 -20.49 0.56
C LEU A 3 15.95 -19.23 1.00
N ASP A 4 15.58 -18.42 0.02
CA ASP A 4 14.44 -17.53 0.08
C ASP A 4 14.47 -16.54 1.25
N LYS A 5 15.37 -15.54 1.17
CA LYS A 5 15.00 -14.25 1.74
C LYS A 5 13.74 -13.86 1.00
N LEU A 6 12.57 -14.02 1.64
CA LEU A 6 11.26 -13.70 1.08
C LEU A 6 11.40 -12.35 0.38
N SER A 7 11.38 -12.37 -0.95
CA SER A 7 11.55 -11.14 -1.70
C SER A 7 10.26 -10.36 -1.53
N THR A 8 10.38 -9.16 -1.00
CA THR A 8 9.28 -8.22 -0.90
C THR A 8 9.40 -7.20 -2.00
N VAL A 9 8.26 -6.65 -2.40
CA VAL A 9 8.17 -5.46 -3.23
C VAL A 9 7.47 -4.38 -2.43
N TRP A 10 7.76 -3.14 -2.78
CA TRP A 10 7.18 -1.97 -2.17
C TRP A 10 6.12 -1.43 -3.12
N ALA A 11 4.90 -1.23 -2.67
CA ALA A 11 3.81 -0.78 -3.51
C ALA A 11 3.19 0.49 -2.93
N ASN A 12 3.15 1.53 -3.76
CA ASN A 12 2.42 2.75 -3.44
C ASN A 12 0.95 2.57 -3.82
N PHE A 13 0.07 3.02 -2.94
CA PHE A 13 -1.36 3.07 -3.14
C PHE A 13 -1.87 4.48 -2.92
N VAL A 14 -2.83 4.92 -3.72
CA VAL A 14 -3.64 6.09 -3.42
C VAL A 14 -4.84 5.66 -2.58
N ALA A 15 -5.14 6.43 -1.53
CA ALA A 15 -6.27 6.23 -0.64
C ALA A 15 -7.24 7.41 -0.79
N GLU A 16 -8.38 7.18 -1.44
CA GLU A 16 -9.45 8.15 -1.58
C GLU A 16 -10.36 8.14 -0.34
N GLU A 17 -10.82 9.31 0.10
CA GLU A 17 -11.76 9.42 1.22
C GLU A 17 -13.22 9.16 0.82
N MET A 18 -13.52 9.15 -0.48
CA MET A 18 -14.90 8.96 -0.93
C MET A 18 -15.36 7.55 -0.55
N GLY A 19 -16.33 7.46 0.35
CA GLY A 19 -16.77 6.25 1.08
C GLY A 19 -17.40 5.12 0.25
N ARG A 20 -17.03 4.95 -1.02
CA ARG A 20 -17.32 3.75 -1.81
C ARG A 20 -16.06 2.92 -1.95
N PHE A 21 -16.12 1.70 -1.43
CA PHE A 21 -15.10 0.69 -1.68
C PHE A 21 -15.16 0.20 -3.16
N PRO A 22 -14.02 -0.04 -3.82
CA PRO A 22 -12.66 0.22 -3.35
C PRO A 22 -12.33 1.71 -3.37
N ASN A 23 -11.65 2.19 -2.34
CA ASN A 23 -11.12 3.56 -2.24
C ASN A 23 -9.59 3.53 -2.08
N PHE A 24 -8.97 2.42 -2.50
CA PHE A 24 -7.58 2.09 -2.28
C PHE A 24 -7.04 1.39 -3.52
N TYR A 25 -6.14 2.06 -4.24
CA TYR A 25 -5.73 1.64 -5.59
C TYR A 25 -4.21 1.63 -5.72
N PRO A 26 -3.61 0.54 -6.25
CA PRO A 26 -2.17 0.51 -6.48
C PRO A 26 -1.81 1.47 -7.62
N ILE A 27 -0.77 2.27 -7.42
CA ILE A 27 -0.27 3.21 -8.42
C ILE A 27 1.09 2.80 -9.00
N ALA A 28 1.93 2.14 -8.20
CA ALA A 28 3.26 1.72 -8.62
C ALA A 28 3.85 0.64 -7.70
N VAL A 29 4.84 -0.10 -8.21
CA VAL A 29 5.56 -1.17 -7.51
C VAL A 29 7.06 -1.03 -7.72
N TYR A 30 7.84 -1.21 -6.65
CA TYR A 30 9.28 -1.00 -6.61
C TYR A 30 9.99 -2.16 -5.93
N THR A 31 11.26 -2.34 -6.28
CA THR A 31 12.12 -3.36 -5.68
C THR A 31 12.70 -2.94 -4.34
N THR A 32 12.67 -1.65 -4.00
CA THR A 32 13.19 -1.13 -2.72
C THR A 32 12.27 -0.02 -2.18
N ARG A 33 12.31 0.19 -0.87
CA ARG A 33 11.53 1.23 -0.17
C ARG A 33 11.92 2.63 -0.63
N GLU A 34 13.22 2.85 -0.82
CA GLU A 34 13.78 4.15 -1.16
C GLU A 34 13.25 4.67 -2.50
N LYS A 35 13.16 3.79 -3.51
CA LYS A 35 12.56 4.14 -4.81
C LYS A 35 11.07 4.46 -4.70
N ALA A 36 10.36 3.74 -3.82
CA ALA A 36 8.94 4.00 -3.60
C ALA A 36 8.73 5.38 -2.96
N ILE A 37 9.59 5.78 -2.03
CA ILE A 37 9.53 7.10 -1.38
C ILE A 37 9.95 8.22 -2.32
N GLU A 38 11.01 8.04 -3.10
CA GLU A 38 11.45 9.03 -4.09
C GLU A 38 10.31 9.39 -5.06
N ASP A 39 9.51 8.40 -5.46
CA ASP A 39 8.37 8.66 -6.34
C ASP A 39 7.21 9.34 -5.59
N LEU A 40 6.94 9.00 -4.32
CA LEU A 40 5.92 9.66 -3.49
C LEU A 40 6.15 11.17 -3.40
N ASP A 41 7.41 11.61 -3.31
CA ASP A 41 7.76 13.04 -3.25
C ASP A 41 7.35 13.81 -4.52
N GLY A 42 7.21 13.12 -5.65
CA GLY A 42 6.76 13.69 -6.93
C GLY A 42 5.25 13.64 -7.17
N LEU A 43 4.48 12.98 -6.30
CA LEU A 43 3.05 12.80 -6.48
C LEU A 43 2.20 14.01 -6.01
N PRO A 44 0.97 14.16 -6.52
CA PRO A 44 0.04 15.19 -6.05
C PRO A 44 -0.19 15.13 -4.53
N GLN A 45 -0.04 16.26 -3.85
CA GLN A 45 -0.15 16.38 -2.38
C GLN A 45 -1.58 16.69 -1.87
N ASP A 46 -2.58 16.57 -2.74
CA ASP A 46 -4.00 16.79 -2.41
C ASP A 46 -4.76 15.50 -2.06
N VAL A 47 -4.08 14.36 -2.06
CA VAL A 47 -4.62 13.04 -1.69
C VAL A 47 -3.74 12.33 -0.67
N ASN A 48 -4.24 11.24 -0.09
CA ASN A 48 -3.49 10.41 0.83
C ASN A 48 -2.87 9.23 0.09
N TYR A 49 -1.68 8.82 0.50
CA TYR A 49 -1.03 7.62 -0.01
C TYR A 49 -0.73 6.64 1.11
N GLN A 50 -0.56 5.37 0.73
CA GLN A 50 0.00 4.36 1.61
C GLN A 50 1.08 3.58 0.86
N LEU A 51 2.15 3.26 1.57
CA LEU A 51 3.23 2.42 1.08
C LEU A 51 3.15 1.07 1.79
N LEU A 52 3.02 -0.02 1.05
CA LEU A 52 2.91 -1.37 1.58
C LEU A 52 4.13 -2.20 1.18
N GLU A 53 4.65 -3.00 2.13
CA GLU A 53 5.64 -4.04 1.82
C GLU A 53 4.92 -5.36 1.50
N LEU A 54 4.85 -5.72 0.23
CA LEU A 54 4.12 -6.89 -0.24
C LEU A 54 5.06 -8.08 -0.46
N PRO A 55 4.76 -9.26 0.09
CA PRO A 55 5.55 -10.44 -0.18
C PRO A 55 5.30 -11.00 -1.57
N LEU A 56 6.37 -11.44 -2.25
CA LEU A 56 6.26 -12.12 -3.55
C LEU A 56 5.93 -13.60 -3.39
N ASN A 57 5.18 -14.13 -4.36
CA ASN A 57 4.84 -15.55 -4.51
C ASN A 57 4.11 -16.18 -3.32
N GLN A 58 3.48 -15.38 -2.46
CA GLN A 58 2.64 -15.86 -1.37
C GLN A 58 1.42 -14.97 -1.17
N ASN A 59 0.33 -15.58 -0.71
CA ASN A 59 -0.87 -14.84 -0.35
C ASN A 59 -0.63 -14.15 1.00
N PHE A 60 -0.84 -12.83 1.05
CA PHE A 60 -0.82 -12.05 2.28
C PHE A 60 -2.23 -11.74 2.82
N ALA A 61 -3.26 -11.92 1.99
CA ALA A 61 -4.65 -11.73 2.37
C ALA A 61 -5.54 -12.80 1.73
N TYR A 62 -6.73 -13.00 2.30
CA TYR A 62 -7.71 -13.94 1.76
C TYR A 62 -9.14 -13.37 1.86
N TYR A 63 -10.00 -13.82 0.95
CA TYR A 63 -11.41 -13.46 0.96
C TYR A 63 -12.21 -14.42 1.83
N HIS A 64 -12.76 -13.94 2.94
CA HIS A 64 -13.56 -14.76 3.84
C HIS A 64 -15.01 -14.90 3.32
N LYS A 65 -15.27 -16.01 2.63
CA LYS A 65 -16.54 -16.27 1.90
C LYS A 65 -17.82 -16.06 2.73
N LYS A 66 -17.81 -16.35 4.04
CA LYS A 66 -19.02 -16.21 4.89
C LYS A 66 -19.31 -14.76 5.26
N SER A 67 -18.29 -13.95 5.48
CA SER A 67 -18.47 -12.54 5.86
C SER A 67 -18.40 -11.60 4.66
N GLY A 68 -17.91 -12.06 3.53
CA GLY A 68 -17.67 -11.25 2.34
C GLY A 68 -16.55 -10.22 2.50
N LYS A 69 -15.69 -10.38 3.52
CA LYS A 69 -14.61 -9.43 3.85
C LYS A 69 -13.24 -9.95 3.41
N LEU A 70 -12.36 -9.03 3.04
CA LEU A 70 -10.93 -9.29 2.90
C LEU A 70 -10.28 -9.31 4.30
N VAL A 71 -9.45 -10.32 4.58
CA VAL A 71 -8.79 -10.55 5.88
C VAL A 71 -7.28 -10.70 5.67
N GLY A 72 -6.46 -10.23 6.62
CA GLY A 72 -5.00 -10.38 6.61
C GLY A 72 -4.23 -9.15 6.15
N MET A 73 -4.93 -8.12 5.65
CA MET A 73 -4.30 -6.85 5.25
C MET A 73 -3.62 -6.11 6.43
N ASP A 74 -4.10 -6.36 7.65
CA ASP A 74 -3.57 -5.84 8.91
C ASP A 74 -2.20 -6.44 9.31
N ALA A 75 -1.84 -7.59 8.74
CA ALA A 75 -0.57 -8.26 9.00
C ALA A 75 0.59 -7.78 8.11
N ILE A 76 0.32 -6.88 7.16
CA ILE A 76 1.31 -6.35 6.22
C ILE A 76 1.88 -5.04 6.78
N TYR A 77 3.20 -4.87 6.67
CA TYR A 77 3.81 -3.57 6.96
C TYR A 77 3.27 -2.50 6.01
N HIS A 78 2.83 -1.38 6.59
CA HIS A 78 2.30 -0.25 5.84
C HIS A 78 2.67 1.08 6.51
N GLU A 79 2.89 2.09 5.68
CA GLU A 79 3.12 3.48 6.09
C GLU A 79 2.03 4.37 5.48
N HIS A 80 1.58 5.37 6.24
CA HIS A 80 0.58 6.34 5.80
C HIS A 80 1.22 7.69 5.51
N PHE A 81 0.91 8.26 4.34
CA PHE A 81 1.35 9.60 3.93
C PHE A 81 0.12 10.49 3.75
N HIS A 82 -0.07 11.40 4.70
CA HIS A 82 -1.23 12.29 4.78
C HIS A 82 -0.89 13.69 4.25
N TYR A 83 -1.02 13.91 2.95
CA TYR A 83 -0.74 15.22 2.35
C TYR A 83 -1.94 16.16 2.36
N LYS A 84 -3.16 15.63 2.19
CA LYS A 84 -4.40 16.41 2.19
C LYS A 84 -4.61 17.23 3.49
N ALA A 85 -4.20 16.69 4.64
CA ALA A 85 -4.29 17.39 5.93
C ALA A 85 -3.39 18.66 6.01
N ASN A 86 -2.38 18.77 5.15
CA ASN A 86 -1.51 19.94 5.06
C ASN A 86 -1.95 20.95 4.00
N ALA A 87 -2.82 20.57 3.06
CA ALA A 87 -3.33 21.45 2.00
C ALA A 87 -4.51 22.33 2.43
N GLU A 88 -5.16 22.01 3.56
CA GLU A 88 -6.31 22.76 4.12
C GLU A 88 -5.90 23.80 5.20
N LYS A 89 -4.62 24.17 5.28
CA LYS A 89 -4.11 25.28 6.12
C LYS A 89 -3.62 26.44 5.26
#